data_AF-A0A3E0PNY7-F1
#
_entry.id   AF-A0A3E0PNY7-F1
#
_cell.length_a   1.000
_cell.length_b   1.000
_cell.length_c   1.000
_cell.angle_alpha   90.00
_cell.angle_beta   90.00
_cell.angle_gamma   90.00
#
_symmetry.space_group_name_H-M   'P 1'
#
loop_
_entity.id
_entity.type
_entity.pdbx_description
1 polymer ?
#
loop_
_entity_poly.entity_id
_entity_poly.type
_entity_poly.pdbx_seq_one_letter_code
_entity_poly.pdbx_strand_id
1 'polypeptide(L)' 'MGLGDMVDKAKDLASENADSVKEGIEKAADFVDDKTGGEYSEQIDTGADKAKEAVDKLDD' A
#
# COMPACT_ATOMS: atom_id res chain seq x y z
N MET A 1 0.82 0.03 -22.19
CA MET A 1 0.95 -0.70 -20.91
C MET A 1 0.67 0.29 -19.81
N GLY A 2 -0.58 0.37 -19.38
CA GLY A 2 -1.04 1.35 -18.39
C GLY A 2 -0.82 0.86 -16.96
N LEU A 3 -1.01 1.77 -16.00
CA LEU A 3 -0.98 1.48 -14.56
C LEU A 3 -1.96 0.36 -14.16
N GLY A 4 -3.13 0.27 -14.81
CA GLY A 4 -4.13 -0.77 -14.53
C GLY A 4 -3.59 -2.20 -14.72
N ASP A 5 -2.86 -2.45 -15.80
CA ASP A 5 -2.27 -3.76 -16.10
C ASP A 5 -1.29 -4.24 -15.01
N MET A 6 -0.53 -3.31 -14.44
CA MET A 6 0.39 -3.62 -13.35
C MET A 6 -0.34 -3.86 -12.02
N VAL A 7 -1.41 -3.11 -11.76
CA VAL A 7 -2.25 -3.27 -10.57
C VAL A 7 -2.98 -4.61 -10.60
N ASP A 8 -3.57 -4.99 -11.73
CA ASP A 8 -4.26 -6.28 -11.89
C ASP A 8 -3.29 -7.44 -11.71
N LYS A 9 -2.11 -7.38 -12.33
CA LYS A 9 -1.09 -8.43 -12.18
C LYS A 9 -0.55 -8.53 -10.75
N ALA A 10 -0.37 -7.41 -10.07
CA ALA A 10 0.00 -7.39 -8.65
C ALA A 10 -1.10 -7.98 -7.76
N LYS A 11 -2.38 -7.69 -8.07
CA LYS A 11 -3.54 -8.22 -7.36
C LYS A 11 -3.70 -9.73 -7.54
N ASP A 12 -3.43 -10.25 -8.73
CA ASP A 12 -3.47 -11.69 -9.02
C ASP A 12 -2.38 -12.43 -8.22
N LEU A 13 -1.14 -11.92 -8.27
CA LEU A 13 -0.01 -12.46 -7.50
C LEU A 13 -0.25 -12.38 -5.98
N ALA A 14 -0.84 -11.27 -5.51
CA ALA A 14 -1.21 -11.11 -4.12
C ALA A 14 -2.36 -12.04 -3.72
N SER A 15 -3.26 -12.41 -4.63
CA SER A 15 -4.34 -13.37 -4.35
C SER A 15 -3.83 -14.81 -4.29
N GLU A 16 -2.92 -15.21 -5.19
CA GLU A 16 -2.29 -16.54 -5.17
C GLU A 16 -1.38 -16.77 -3.95
N ASN A 17 -0.81 -15.69 -3.39
CA ASN A 17 0.10 -15.75 -2.23
C ASN A 17 -0.43 -14.93 -1.04
N ALA A 18 -1.75 -14.81 -0.92
CA ALA A 18 -2.40 -13.90 0.02
C ALA A 18 -1.92 -14.09 1.46
N ASP A 19 -1.78 -15.33 1.93
CA ASP A 19 -1.30 -15.63 3.28
C ASP A 19 0.16 -15.18 3.49
N SER A 20 1.06 -15.46 2.55
CA SER A 20 2.48 -15.06 2.63
C SER A 20 2.66 -13.55 2.51
N VAL A 21 1.88 -12.91 1.65
CA VAL A 21 1.87 -11.45 1.49
C VAL A 21 1.35 -10.81 2.76
N LYS A 22 0.28 -11.35 3.35
CA LYS A 22 -0.30 -10.85 4.60
C LYS A 22 0.67 -11.00 5.78
N GLU A 23 1.31 -12.15 5.92
CA GLU A 23 2.32 -12.37 6.97
C GLU A 23 3.55 -11.47 6.77
N GLY A 24 3.98 -11.26 5.53
CA GLY A 24 5.07 -10.35 5.17
C GLY A 24 4.74 -8.89 5.44
N ILE A 25 3.50 -8.47 5.16
CA ILE A 25 3.00 -7.12 5.44
C ILE A 25 2.85 -6.91 6.95
N GLU A 26 2.30 -7.86 7.69
CA GLU A 26 2.20 -7.78 9.16
C GLU A 26 3.60 -7.66 9.79
N LYS A 27 4.56 -8.50 9.39
CA LYS A 27 5.95 -8.38 9.87
C LYS A 27 6.61 -7.07 9.46
N ALA A 28 6.37 -6.58 8.24
CA ALA A 28 6.91 -5.31 7.80
C ALA A 28 6.28 -4.14 8.56
N ALA A 29 4.97 -4.20 8.82
CA ALA A 29 4.24 -3.24 9.61
C ALA A 29 4.77 -3.23 11.05
N ASP A 30 4.83 -4.38 11.73
CA ASP A 30 5.43 -4.51 13.07
C ASP A 30 6.88 -3.99 13.08
N PHE A 31 7.69 -4.37 12.10
CA PHE A 31 9.10 -3.94 12.05
C PHE A 31 9.25 -2.45 11.83
N VAL A 32 8.41 -1.84 10.99
CA VAL A 32 8.38 -0.40 10.77
C VAL A 32 7.82 0.30 11.99
N ASP A 33 6.71 -0.15 12.56
CA ASP A 33 6.07 0.48 13.71
C ASP A 33 6.97 0.41 14.95
N ASP A 34 7.64 -0.71 15.18
CA ASP A 34 8.60 -0.90 16.28
C ASP A 34 9.88 -0.07 16.08
N LYS A 35 10.40 0.03 14.84
CA LYS A 35 11.56 0.91 14.55
C LYS A 35 11.24 2.39 14.65
N THR A 36 9.99 2.75 14.44
CA THR A 36 9.59 4.14 14.22
C THR A 36 8.71 4.67 15.34
N GLY A 37 8.33 3.82 16.30
CA GLY A 37 7.53 4.18 17.46
C GLY A 37 6.17 4.80 17.11
N GLY A 38 5.61 4.47 15.94
CA GLY A 38 4.38 5.09 15.42
C GLY A 38 4.58 6.38 14.60
N GLU A 39 5.82 6.81 14.33
CA GLU A 39 6.13 8.07 13.62
C GLU A 39 5.66 8.08 12.14
N TYR A 40 5.42 6.92 11.54
CA TYR A 40 5.01 6.81 10.13
C TYR A 40 3.50 6.93 9.91
N SER A 41 2.71 6.96 10.99
CA SER A 41 1.27 7.21 10.91
C SER A 41 0.99 8.51 10.14
N GLU A 42 1.78 9.56 10.41
CA GLU A 42 1.65 10.87 9.79
C GLU A 42 2.05 10.87 8.30
N GLN A 43 3.02 10.03 7.91
CA GLN A 43 3.44 9.86 6.52
C GLN A 43 2.44 9.01 5.71
N ILE A 44 1.82 8.02 6.34
CA ILE A 44 0.75 7.21 5.75
C ILE A 44 -0.49 8.07 5.52
N ASP A 45 -0.92 8.87 6.51
CA ASP A 45 -2.02 9.82 6.35
C ASP A 45 -1.74 10.83 5.23
N THR A 46 -0.57 11.48 5.27
CA THR A 46 -0.16 12.44 4.23
C THR A 46 -0.07 11.79 2.85
N GLY A 47 0.39 10.54 2.78
CA GLY A 47 0.46 9.76 1.54
C GLY A 47 -0.92 9.37 1.01
N ALA A 48 -1.84 8.98 1.90
CA ALA A 48 -3.21 8.61 1.57
C ALA A 48 -4.02 9.82 1.09
N ASP A 49 -3.89 10.98 1.72
CA ASP A 49 -4.53 12.23 1.27
C ASP A 49 -4.06 12.64 -0.12
N LYS A 50 -2.74 12.60 -0.37
CA LYS A 50 -2.18 12.90 -1.70
C LYS A 50 -2.63 11.90 -2.77
N ALA A 51 -2.73 10.62 -2.41
CA ALA A 51 -3.23 9.60 -3.31
C ALA A 51 -4.70 9.82 -3.64
N LYS A 52 -5.54 10.13 -2.65
CA LYS A 52 -6.94 10.52 -2.86
C LYS A 52 -7.05 11.72 -3.80
N GLU A 53 -6.29 12.79 -3.54
CA GLU A 53 -6.32 13.99 -4.37
C GLU A 53 -5.86 13.72 -5.81
N ALA A 54 -4.88 12.83 -6.00
CA ALA A 54 -4.44 12.42 -7.33
C ALA A 54 -5.49 11.57 -8.07
N VAL A 55 -6.22 10.73 -7.35
CA VAL A 55 -7.32 9.91 -7.91
C VAL A 55 -8.52 10.80 -8.26
N ASP A 56 -8.93 11.71 -7.38
CA ASP A 56 -9.99 12.71 -7.66
C ASP A 56 -9.65 13.55 -8.91
N LYS A 57 -8.38 13.93 -9.09
CA LYS A 57 -7.92 14.66 -10.29
C LYS A 57 -7.83 13.81 -11.56
N LEU A 58 -7.82 12.48 -11.45
CA LEU A 58 -7.80 11.57 -12.60
C LEU A 58 -9.22 11.18 -13.04
N ASP A 59 -10.23 11.38 -12.18
CA ASP A 59 -11.63 11.08 -12.45
C ASP A 59 -12.38 12.27 -13.11
N ASP A 60 -11.76 13.46 -13.20
CA ASP A 60 -12.26 14.66 -13.90
C ASP A 60 -11.82 14.73 -15.39
#